data_AF-A0A950VUU6-F1
#
_entry.id   AF-A0A950VUU6-F1
#
_cell.length_a   1.000
_cell.length_b   1.000
_cell.length_c   1.000
_cell.angle_alpha   90.00
_cell.angle_beta   90.00
_cell.angle_gamma   90.00
#
_symmetry.space_group_name_H-M   'P 1'
#
loop_
_entity.id
_entity.type
_entity.pdbx_description
1 polymer ?
#
loop_
_entity_poly.entity_id
_entity_poly.type
_entity_poly.pdbx_seq_one_letter_code
_entity_poly.pdbx_strand_id
1 'polypeptide(L)'
;MSENGFVIAILSGKGGVGKTTISLNLAKELSHHGPVWLIDIDLFNRGATSALWESEKQIPLSVAELILDAERSAVHDDSMKTLASRFSEKLSASRSLLAYDKHLTFVPAARAVEGKEASYVLWHGMAERGLHAEILLAALVEACTTITPGGIVVLDGHGGLDELSLAAALISDTCYIVNEADLITFTGSLTLFREILEQAAKSPHEAWVEFIINRVSPNQSIEKVASQFGPMLDAMSPAPDPVAVYFPLEPELFGVFGQDPFVAELYTRYWFSRKIKFLSERVLEAGTATGALDKQQWKRPARSKAQAPSVRTALKREWHKRGDLLLLGWLGTISVLLATLVWLLLSLLLKETFSRSPPSLLWFLVIGSLTIHLIGTIRWVRVARLHLANIRELRGRPMRRLRFGDTESARLREEVESQVKQKKAARPLAVAGCLILVVGILIAIAVPNYLTALQRSRQKRTMADMRMIATAWEARATDVNRYNAAGQISESAFPQENVPSATLAENLSPTYIRAFPRVDGWSNPFVFSVDQSFGTAKPAMAYAVRSNGRDGKPGEIMRSVQVTKDGQPETSIKTANFDCDIIFMNGVFVQYPEGVQQ
;
A
#
# COMPACT_ATOMS: atom_id res chain seq x y z
N MET A 1 26.57 -38.80 -13.83
CA MET A 1 25.39 -39.71 -13.86
C MET A 1 24.26 -39.18 -14.75
N SER A 2 24.42 -38.08 -15.49
CA SER A 2 23.33 -37.37 -16.18
C SER A 2 23.00 -37.85 -17.60
N GLU A 3 23.20 -39.14 -17.93
CA GLU A 3 22.78 -39.67 -19.24
C GLU A 3 21.25 -39.77 -19.38
N ASN A 4 20.51 -39.87 -18.27
CA ASN A 4 19.05 -40.09 -18.26
C ASN A 4 18.20 -38.93 -17.70
N GLY A 5 18.79 -37.83 -17.24
CA GLY A 5 18.05 -36.68 -16.70
C GLY A 5 18.93 -35.63 -16.04
N PHE A 6 18.31 -34.54 -15.54
CA PHE A 6 19.00 -33.40 -14.93
C PHE A 6 18.60 -33.21 -13.46
N VAL A 7 19.57 -33.04 -12.57
CA VAL A 7 19.38 -33.13 -11.11
C VAL A 7 19.71 -31.79 -10.45
N ILE A 8 18.79 -31.32 -9.60
CA ILE A 8 18.88 -30.03 -8.93
C ILE A 8 18.73 -30.23 -7.43
N ALA A 9 19.73 -29.83 -6.65
CA ALA A 9 19.60 -29.72 -5.20
C ALA A 9 19.25 -28.29 -4.79
N ILE A 10 18.34 -28.11 -3.85
CA ILE A 10 18.06 -26.80 -3.23
C ILE A 10 18.23 -26.95 -1.72
N LEU A 11 19.29 -26.36 -1.19
CA LEU A 11 19.78 -26.51 0.17
C LEU A 11 19.80 -25.17 0.90
N SER A 12 20.08 -25.17 2.21
CA SER A 12 20.29 -23.95 2.97
C SER A 12 21.04 -24.22 4.26
N GLY A 13 22.06 -23.41 4.59
CA GLY A 13 22.85 -23.59 5.82
C GLY A 13 22.12 -23.25 7.13
N LYS A 14 20.84 -22.85 7.06
CA LYS A 14 19.96 -22.69 8.22
C LYS A 14 18.48 -22.85 7.83
N GLY A 15 17.63 -23.23 8.79
CA GLY A 15 16.18 -23.23 8.63
C GLY A 15 15.57 -21.84 8.36
N GLY A 16 14.37 -21.82 7.80
CA GLY A 16 13.52 -20.63 7.71
C GLY A 16 13.80 -19.65 6.54
N VAL A 17 14.83 -19.86 5.72
CA VAL A 17 15.21 -18.98 4.60
C VAL A 17 14.24 -18.99 3.39
N GLY A 18 13.25 -19.88 3.38
CA GLY A 18 12.32 -20.04 2.25
C GLY A 18 12.77 -21.00 1.14
N LYS A 19 13.74 -21.88 1.43
CA LYS A 19 14.23 -22.99 0.57
C LYS A 19 13.06 -23.77 -0.05
N THR A 20 12.27 -24.45 0.77
CA THR A 20 11.07 -25.22 0.34
C THR A 20 10.11 -24.41 -0.54
N THR A 21 9.86 -23.12 -0.21
CA THR A 21 9.01 -22.26 -1.04
C THR A 21 9.58 -22.08 -2.45
N ILE A 22 10.90 -21.99 -2.61
CA ILE A 22 11.56 -21.96 -3.92
C ILE A 22 11.47 -23.33 -4.58
N SER A 23 11.73 -24.43 -3.86
CA SER A 23 11.69 -25.81 -4.37
C SER A 23 10.34 -26.20 -4.97
N LEU A 24 9.24 -26.01 -4.22
CA LEU A 24 7.89 -26.30 -4.70
C LEU A 24 7.57 -25.51 -5.98
N ASN A 25 7.88 -24.22 -5.98
CA ASN A 25 7.50 -23.33 -7.08
C ASN A 25 8.38 -23.48 -8.32
N LEU A 26 9.67 -23.80 -8.14
CA LEU A 26 10.57 -24.12 -9.25
C LEU A 26 10.15 -25.45 -9.91
N ALA A 27 9.91 -26.50 -9.12
CA ALA A 27 9.45 -27.79 -9.63
C ALA A 27 8.12 -27.67 -10.41
N LYS A 28 7.19 -26.82 -9.94
CA LYS A 28 5.92 -26.56 -10.62
C LYS A 28 6.05 -25.76 -11.92
N GLU A 29 6.87 -24.70 -11.95
CA GLU A 29 7.12 -23.97 -13.19
C GLU A 29 7.86 -24.86 -14.22
N LEU A 30 8.75 -25.74 -13.77
CA LEU A 30 9.40 -26.74 -14.62
C LEU A 30 8.40 -27.82 -15.13
N SER A 31 7.42 -28.24 -14.34
CA SER A 31 6.44 -29.27 -14.77
C SER A 31 5.53 -28.79 -15.91
N HIS A 32 5.44 -27.48 -16.16
CA HIS A 32 4.82 -26.92 -17.37
C HIS A 32 5.62 -27.19 -18.67
N HIS A 33 6.85 -27.72 -18.56
CA HIS A 33 7.75 -27.97 -19.70
C HIS A 33 8.08 -29.45 -19.91
N GLY A 34 8.07 -30.28 -18.87
CA GLY A 34 8.37 -31.71 -18.98
C GLY A 34 8.21 -32.45 -17.64
N PRO A 35 8.54 -33.75 -17.59
CA PRO A 35 8.44 -34.55 -16.36
C PRO A 35 9.39 -34.02 -15.26
N VAL A 36 8.84 -33.79 -14.08
CA VAL A 36 9.57 -33.35 -12.88
C VAL A 36 9.26 -34.27 -11.72
N TRP A 37 10.31 -34.79 -11.09
CA TRP A 37 10.25 -35.36 -9.75
C TRP A 37 10.67 -34.30 -8.75
N LEU A 38 9.81 -34.04 -7.77
CA LEU A 38 10.18 -33.29 -6.57
C LEU A 38 10.33 -34.30 -5.44
N ILE A 39 11.41 -34.20 -4.67
CA ILE A 39 11.73 -35.13 -3.58
C ILE A 39 12.05 -34.29 -2.35
N ASP A 40 11.27 -34.47 -1.29
CA ASP A 40 11.57 -33.88 0.02
C ASP A 40 12.57 -34.80 0.73
N ILE A 41 13.76 -34.30 1.04
CA ILE A 41 14.79 -35.07 1.77
C ILE A 41 15.00 -34.52 3.20
N ASP A 42 14.23 -33.51 3.62
CA ASP A 42 14.24 -33.01 5.00
C ASP A 42 13.45 -33.96 5.91
N LEU A 43 14.08 -35.05 6.36
CA LEU A 43 13.46 -36.05 7.25
C LEU A 43 12.98 -35.48 8.60
N PHE A 44 13.39 -34.26 8.97
CA PHE A 44 13.06 -33.62 10.24
C PHE A 44 11.89 -32.62 10.12
N ASN A 45 12.09 -31.53 9.37
CA ASN A 45 11.06 -30.48 9.23
C ASN A 45 10.01 -30.84 8.20
N ARG A 46 10.37 -31.67 7.20
CA ARG A 46 9.46 -32.25 6.19
C ARG A 46 8.62 -31.18 5.49
N GLY A 47 9.29 -30.08 5.13
CA GLY A 47 8.64 -28.82 4.77
C GLY A 47 7.79 -28.91 3.50
N ALA A 48 8.26 -29.61 2.48
CA ALA A 48 7.49 -29.85 1.26
C ALA A 48 6.38 -30.88 1.51
N THR A 49 6.67 -31.90 2.31
CA THR A 49 5.71 -32.95 2.72
C THR A 49 4.49 -32.34 3.42
N SER A 50 4.69 -31.53 4.46
CA SER A 50 3.60 -30.87 5.19
C SER A 50 2.89 -29.77 4.38
N ALA A 51 3.48 -29.29 3.29
CA ALA A 51 2.85 -28.31 2.39
C ALA A 51 1.97 -28.97 1.31
N LEU A 52 2.17 -30.25 0.99
CA LEU A 52 1.47 -30.96 -0.08
C LEU A 52 0.61 -32.15 0.38
N TRP A 53 0.84 -32.67 1.59
CA TRP A 53 0.03 -33.74 2.19
C TRP A 53 -0.68 -33.26 3.47
N GLU A 54 -2.01 -33.32 3.48
CA GLU A 54 -2.82 -32.97 4.66
C GLU A 54 -2.67 -33.96 5.81
N SER A 55 -2.35 -35.23 5.52
CA SER A 55 -2.24 -36.30 6.51
C SER A 55 -1.12 -37.29 6.18
N GLU A 56 -0.21 -37.48 7.12
CA GLU A 56 0.92 -38.42 6.98
C GLU A 56 0.46 -39.88 6.79
N LYS A 57 -0.75 -40.23 7.25
CA LYS A 57 -1.34 -41.56 7.06
C LYS A 57 -1.69 -41.88 5.60
N GLN A 58 -1.73 -40.86 4.74
CA GLN A 58 -2.03 -40.97 3.31
C GLN A 58 -0.77 -40.95 2.43
N ILE A 59 0.43 -40.86 3.03
CA ILE A 59 1.69 -40.97 2.28
C ILE A 59 1.82 -42.42 1.79
N PRO A 60 1.83 -42.68 0.47
CA PRO A 60 1.85 -44.04 -0.07
C PRO A 60 3.25 -44.67 0.00
N LEU A 61 4.28 -43.85 -0.15
CA LEU A 61 5.71 -44.21 -0.12
C LEU A 61 6.48 -42.95 0.30
N SER A 62 7.54 -43.10 1.11
CA SER A 62 8.38 -41.99 1.57
C SER A 62 9.87 -42.24 1.33
N VAL A 63 10.69 -41.19 1.32
CA VAL A 63 12.16 -41.31 1.26
C VAL A 63 12.68 -42.12 2.45
N ALA A 64 12.15 -41.88 3.66
CA ALA A 64 12.47 -42.67 4.85
C ALA A 64 12.12 -44.16 4.68
N GLU A 65 10.98 -44.49 4.08
CA GLU A 65 10.59 -45.88 3.80
C GLU A 65 11.57 -46.56 2.84
N LEU A 66 12.06 -45.85 1.81
CA LEU A 66 13.07 -46.36 0.88
C LEU A 66 14.44 -46.59 1.57
N ILE A 67 14.85 -45.67 2.44
CA ILE A 67 16.08 -45.81 3.26
C ILE A 67 15.98 -47.03 4.19
N LEU A 68 14.85 -47.20 4.88
CA LEU A 68 14.62 -48.32 5.79
C LEU A 68 14.49 -49.67 5.05
N ASP A 69 13.94 -49.67 3.83
CA ASP A 69 13.87 -50.87 2.98
C ASP A 69 15.24 -51.30 2.44
N ALA A 70 16.13 -50.34 2.16
CA ALA A 70 17.52 -50.64 1.82
C ALA A 70 18.22 -51.32 3.00
N GLU A 71 18.20 -50.71 4.19
CA GLU A 71 18.85 -51.24 5.40
C GLU A 71 18.32 -52.62 5.84
N ARG A 72 17.00 -52.83 5.73
CA ARG A 72 16.35 -54.11 6.10
C ARG A 72 16.55 -55.23 5.07
N SER A 73 17.22 -54.94 3.94
CA SER A 73 17.55 -55.94 2.91
C SER A 73 18.49 -57.01 3.46
N ALA A 74 18.19 -58.28 3.15
CA ALA A 74 19.13 -59.39 3.38
C ALA A 74 20.11 -59.59 2.21
N VAL A 75 19.87 -58.93 1.07
CA VAL A 75 20.70 -59.03 -0.14
C VAL A 75 22.00 -58.26 0.11
N HIS A 76 23.14 -58.96 0.12
CA HIS A 76 24.48 -58.36 0.35
C HIS A 76 25.03 -57.57 -0.87
N ASP A 77 24.26 -57.47 -1.96
CA ASP A 77 24.55 -56.59 -3.10
C ASP A 77 23.76 -55.27 -2.94
N ASP A 78 24.29 -54.40 -2.08
CA ASP A 78 23.83 -53.03 -1.92
C ASP A 78 24.45 -52.08 -2.98
N SER A 79 24.83 -52.60 -4.15
CA SER A 79 25.30 -51.75 -5.24
C SER A 79 24.20 -50.78 -5.72
N MET A 80 24.62 -49.58 -6.12
CA MET A 80 23.72 -48.51 -6.57
C MET A 80 22.70 -48.99 -7.62
N LYS A 81 23.10 -49.87 -8.54
CA LYS A 81 22.22 -50.43 -9.57
C LYS A 81 21.11 -51.32 -9.01
N THR A 82 21.45 -52.20 -8.06
CA THR A 82 20.49 -53.11 -7.42
C THR A 82 19.50 -52.33 -6.54
N LEU A 83 19.97 -51.30 -5.83
CA LEU A 83 19.11 -50.35 -5.13
C LEU A 83 18.21 -49.55 -6.07
N ALA A 84 18.75 -49.00 -7.16
CA ALA A 84 17.99 -48.23 -8.15
C ALA A 84 16.88 -49.07 -8.80
N SER A 85 17.14 -50.34 -9.11
CA SER A 85 16.12 -51.26 -9.63
C SER A 85 14.97 -51.47 -8.63
N ARG A 86 15.28 -51.71 -7.35
CA ARG A 86 14.28 -51.88 -6.28
C ARG A 86 13.46 -50.62 -6.03
N PHE A 87 14.13 -49.46 -5.97
CA PHE A 87 13.46 -48.18 -5.82
C PHE A 87 12.58 -47.87 -7.03
N SER A 88 13.03 -48.19 -8.25
CA SER A 88 12.26 -48.02 -9.47
C SER A 88 10.96 -48.85 -9.48
N GLU A 89 10.99 -50.08 -8.98
CA GLU A 89 9.80 -50.92 -8.81
C GLU A 89 8.80 -50.28 -7.84
N LYS A 90 9.24 -49.90 -6.63
CA LYS A 90 8.38 -49.28 -5.61
C LYS A 90 7.80 -47.93 -6.04
N LEU A 91 8.62 -47.08 -6.65
CA LEU A 91 8.20 -45.79 -7.18
C LEU A 91 7.22 -45.96 -8.34
N SER A 92 7.43 -46.94 -9.23
CA SER A 92 6.51 -47.24 -10.33
C SER A 92 5.15 -47.73 -9.81
N ALA A 93 5.13 -48.63 -8.83
CA ALA A 93 3.91 -49.12 -8.20
C ALA A 93 3.12 -48.00 -7.48
N SER A 94 3.82 -47.06 -6.84
CA SER A 94 3.21 -45.94 -6.11
C SER A 94 2.96 -44.69 -6.97
N ARG A 95 3.39 -44.67 -8.24
CA ARG A 95 3.49 -43.45 -9.06
C ARG A 95 2.17 -42.69 -9.20
N SER A 96 1.05 -43.40 -9.35
CA SER A 96 -0.28 -42.80 -9.48
C SER A 96 -0.75 -42.09 -8.20
N LEU A 97 -0.23 -42.49 -7.03
CA LEU A 97 -0.53 -41.88 -5.73
C LEU A 97 0.47 -40.78 -5.36
N LEU A 98 1.66 -40.79 -5.97
CA LEU A 98 2.71 -39.76 -5.84
C LEU A 98 2.57 -38.63 -6.88
N ALA A 99 1.79 -38.83 -7.94
CA ALA A 99 1.57 -37.84 -8.99
C ALA A 99 0.70 -36.68 -8.47
N TYR A 100 1.27 -35.48 -8.42
CA TYR A 100 0.52 -34.25 -8.09
C TYR A 100 -0.24 -33.71 -9.31
N ASP A 101 0.40 -33.76 -10.49
CA ASP A 101 -0.25 -33.52 -11.77
C ASP A 101 0.34 -34.41 -12.88
N LYS A 102 -0.05 -34.19 -14.14
CA LYS A 102 0.42 -34.97 -15.29
C LYS A 102 1.96 -35.03 -15.41
N HIS A 103 2.66 -34.00 -14.98
CA HIS A 103 4.09 -33.82 -15.16
C HIS A 103 4.86 -33.66 -13.85
N LEU A 104 4.22 -33.26 -12.74
CA LEU A 104 4.84 -33.20 -11.41
C LEU A 104 4.51 -34.45 -10.58
N THR A 105 5.54 -35.22 -10.19
CA THR A 105 5.45 -36.30 -9.19
C THR A 105 6.18 -35.85 -7.93
N PHE A 106 5.58 -36.01 -6.76
CA PHE A 106 6.16 -35.60 -5.47
C PHE A 106 6.40 -36.80 -4.56
N VAL A 107 7.62 -36.96 -4.04
CA VAL A 107 8.03 -38.00 -3.09
C VAL A 107 8.22 -37.37 -1.70
N PRO A 108 7.35 -37.68 -0.72
CA PRO A 108 7.46 -37.20 0.66
C PRO A 108 8.71 -37.67 1.39
N ALA A 109 9.20 -36.86 2.33
CA ALA A 109 10.35 -37.18 3.17
C ALA A 109 10.06 -38.37 4.09
N ALA A 110 9.09 -38.23 5.00
CA ALA A 110 8.80 -39.26 6.00
C ALA A 110 7.44 -39.13 6.68
N ARG A 111 6.87 -40.27 7.10
CA ARG A 111 5.89 -40.30 8.20
C ARG A 111 6.63 -40.05 9.54
N ALA A 112 5.99 -39.47 10.55
CA ALA A 112 6.68 -38.87 11.71
C ALA A 112 7.53 -39.84 12.56
N VAL A 113 7.21 -41.13 12.54
CA VAL A 113 8.00 -42.18 13.23
C VAL A 113 9.20 -42.59 12.36
N GLU A 114 8.97 -42.81 11.07
CA GLU A 114 9.96 -43.28 10.09
C GLU A 114 11.11 -42.29 9.91
N GLY A 115 10.84 -40.99 9.91
CA GLY A 115 11.88 -39.97 9.69
C GLY A 115 12.99 -40.04 10.73
N LYS A 116 12.64 -40.36 11.99
CA LYS A 116 13.63 -40.55 13.07
C LYS A 116 14.41 -41.85 12.91
N GLU A 117 13.76 -42.92 12.49
CA GLU A 117 14.40 -44.22 12.28
C GLU A 117 15.36 -44.16 11.08
N ALA A 118 14.94 -43.59 9.96
CA ALA A 118 15.78 -43.40 8.77
C ALA A 118 16.98 -42.47 9.05
N SER A 119 16.78 -41.36 9.77
CA SER A 119 17.88 -40.51 10.23
C SER A 119 18.85 -41.24 11.17
N TYR A 120 18.37 -42.13 12.03
CA TYR A 120 19.24 -42.94 12.89
C TYR A 120 20.09 -43.92 12.07
N VAL A 121 19.49 -44.59 11.07
CA VAL A 121 20.19 -45.50 10.15
C VAL A 121 21.28 -44.77 9.36
N LEU A 122 20.95 -43.59 8.79
CA LEU A 122 21.93 -42.71 8.11
C LEU A 122 23.14 -42.38 8.98
N TRP A 123 22.92 -42.14 10.28
CA TRP A 123 23.96 -41.66 11.19
C TRP A 123 24.75 -42.78 11.90
N HIS A 124 24.18 -43.98 12.06
CA HIS A 124 24.78 -45.07 12.86
C HIS A 124 24.84 -46.44 12.16
N GLY A 125 23.88 -46.80 11.30
CA GLY A 125 23.82 -48.14 10.70
C GLY A 125 24.64 -48.31 9.43
N MET A 126 24.81 -47.21 8.69
CA MET A 126 25.26 -47.24 7.30
C MET A 126 26.74 -47.61 7.08
N ALA A 127 27.62 -47.17 7.98
CA ALA A 127 29.07 -47.36 7.81
C ALA A 127 29.52 -48.84 7.81
N GLU A 128 28.81 -49.73 8.53
CA GLU A 128 29.20 -51.14 8.64
C GLU A 128 28.91 -51.96 7.37
N ARG A 129 28.03 -51.47 6.48
CA ARG A 129 27.67 -52.12 5.21
C ARG A 129 28.21 -51.42 3.96
N GLY A 130 28.88 -50.28 4.11
CA GLY A 130 29.29 -49.44 2.97
C GLY A 130 28.13 -48.79 2.22
N LEU A 131 26.93 -48.79 2.82
CA LEU A 131 25.78 -48.04 2.34
C LEU A 131 25.98 -46.59 2.77
N HIS A 132 25.89 -45.62 1.87
CA HIS A 132 26.08 -44.21 2.20
C HIS A 132 24.92 -43.36 1.66
N ALA A 133 24.68 -42.19 2.25
CA ALA A 133 23.66 -41.24 1.79
C ALA A 133 23.79 -40.90 0.29
N GLU A 134 25.02 -40.76 -0.20
CA GLU A 134 25.34 -40.60 -1.63
C GLU A 134 24.81 -41.75 -2.48
N ILE A 135 25.10 -43.00 -2.10
CA ILE A 135 24.69 -44.20 -2.85
C ILE A 135 23.17 -44.34 -2.89
N LEU A 136 22.50 -44.10 -1.75
CA LEU A 136 21.04 -44.18 -1.64
C LEU A 136 20.34 -43.11 -2.46
N LEU A 137 20.82 -41.87 -2.37
CA LEU A 137 20.22 -40.75 -3.09
C LEU A 137 20.53 -40.83 -4.60
N ALA A 138 21.72 -41.29 -4.97
CA ALA A 138 22.08 -41.63 -6.35
C ALA A 138 21.17 -42.74 -6.91
N ALA A 139 20.92 -43.81 -6.15
CA ALA A 139 20.00 -44.88 -6.54
C ALA A 139 18.55 -44.38 -6.68
N LEU A 140 18.10 -43.47 -5.82
CA LEU A 140 16.78 -42.84 -5.90
C LEU A 140 16.66 -41.95 -7.16
N VAL A 141 17.67 -41.15 -7.46
CA VAL A 141 17.74 -40.33 -8.67
C VAL A 141 17.78 -41.19 -9.95
N GLU A 142 18.58 -42.26 -9.97
CA GLU A 142 18.64 -43.23 -11.07
C GLU A 142 17.29 -43.92 -11.28
N ALA A 143 16.59 -44.28 -10.21
CA ALA A 143 15.23 -44.83 -10.28
C ALA A 143 14.23 -43.83 -10.89
N CYS A 144 14.21 -42.58 -10.43
CA CYS A 144 13.34 -41.53 -10.98
C CYS A 144 13.62 -41.25 -12.47
N THR A 145 14.89 -41.17 -12.86
CA THR A 145 15.30 -40.93 -14.26
C THR A 145 15.10 -42.16 -15.16
N THR A 146 15.17 -43.38 -14.62
CA THR A 146 14.74 -44.60 -15.32
C THR A 146 13.23 -44.60 -15.61
N ILE A 147 12.40 -44.15 -14.66
CA ILE A 147 10.93 -44.07 -14.81
C ILE A 147 10.50 -42.92 -15.73
N THR A 148 11.29 -41.85 -15.80
CA THR A 148 11.10 -40.72 -16.73
C THR A 148 12.43 -40.25 -17.33
N PRO A 149 12.91 -40.88 -18.41
CA PRO A 149 14.10 -40.44 -19.12
C PRO A 149 13.94 -39.02 -19.66
N GLY A 150 15.01 -38.21 -19.57
CA GLY A 150 14.99 -36.79 -19.90
C GLY A 150 14.14 -35.94 -18.95
N GLY A 151 13.83 -36.46 -17.76
CA GLY A 151 13.15 -35.74 -16.67
C GLY A 151 14.10 -34.85 -15.86
N ILE A 152 13.51 -33.96 -15.05
CA ILE A 152 14.24 -33.20 -14.02
C ILE A 152 13.93 -33.77 -12.64
N VAL A 153 14.94 -33.90 -11.78
CA VAL A 153 14.78 -34.21 -10.36
C VAL A 153 15.14 -32.99 -9.53
N VAL A 154 14.26 -32.58 -8.61
CA VAL A 154 14.43 -31.46 -7.69
C VAL A 154 14.43 -32.01 -6.26
N LEU A 155 15.54 -31.82 -5.55
CA LEU A 155 15.74 -32.27 -4.18
C LEU A 155 15.58 -31.08 -3.21
N ASP A 156 14.59 -31.13 -2.31
CA ASP A 156 14.40 -30.12 -1.26
C ASP A 156 15.14 -30.55 0.02
N GLY A 157 16.33 -29.97 0.26
CA GLY A 157 17.26 -30.33 1.33
C GLY A 157 16.78 -30.02 2.75
N HIS A 158 17.61 -30.26 3.76
CA HIS A 158 17.38 -29.77 5.12
C HIS A 158 17.79 -28.29 5.28
N GLY A 159 17.49 -27.72 6.45
CA GLY A 159 17.93 -26.39 6.88
C GLY A 159 19.17 -26.43 7.77
N GLY A 160 20.28 -27.01 7.29
CA GLY A 160 21.51 -27.16 8.04
C GLY A 160 22.54 -28.01 7.30
N LEU A 161 23.40 -28.71 8.05
CA LEU A 161 24.34 -29.71 7.55
C LEU A 161 23.85 -31.09 8.01
N ASP A 162 23.59 -31.96 7.05
CA ASP A 162 23.18 -33.35 7.24
C ASP A 162 23.61 -34.21 6.04
N GLU A 163 23.66 -35.53 6.25
CA GLU A 163 24.12 -36.51 5.26
C GLU A 163 23.37 -36.46 3.92
N LEU A 164 22.04 -36.27 3.93
CA LEU A 164 21.25 -36.24 2.69
C LEU A 164 21.44 -34.93 1.93
N SER A 165 21.56 -33.78 2.60
CA SER A 165 21.87 -32.51 1.92
C SER A 165 23.28 -32.49 1.33
N LEU A 166 24.28 -33.06 2.02
CA LEU A 166 25.63 -33.19 1.47
C LEU A 166 25.64 -34.13 0.26
N ALA A 167 25.04 -35.31 0.37
CA ALA A 167 24.84 -36.22 -0.75
C ALA A 167 24.13 -35.55 -1.93
N ALA A 168 23.07 -34.78 -1.68
CA ALA A 168 22.31 -34.07 -2.71
C ALA A 168 23.17 -33.08 -3.48
N ALA A 169 24.06 -32.34 -2.81
CA ALA A 169 24.98 -31.41 -3.47
C ALA A 169 25.94 -32.16 -4.41
N LEU A 170 26.50 -33.29 -3.96
CA LEU A 170 27.53 -34.05 -4.67
C LEU A 170 27.02 -34.81 -5.89
N ILE A 171 25.75 -35.24 -5.90
CA ILE A 171 25.14 -35.95 -7.04
C ILE A 171 24.38 -35.04 -8.02
N SER A 172 24.14 -33.76 -7.66
CA SER A 172 23.36 -32.84 -8.48
C SER A 172 24.17 -32.21 -9.62
N ASP A 173 23.57 -32.04 -10.80
CA ASP A 173 24.15 -31.22 -11.87
C ASP A 173 24.17 -29.72 -11.50
N THR A 174 23.31 -29.29 -10.56
CA THR A 174 23.32 -27.93 -10.01
C THR A 174 22.77 -27.91 -8.58
N CYS A 175 23.58 -27.43 -7.63
CA CYS A 175 23.19 -27.19 -6.25
C CYS A 175 22.94 -25.69 -6.01
N TYR A 176 21.78 -25.35 -5.47
CA TYR A 176 21.42 -23.99 -5.07
C TYR A 176 21.42 -23.84 -3.55
N ILE A 177 22.33 -23.04 -3.00
CA ILE A 177 22.32 -22.67 -1.57
C ILE A 177 21.47 -21.43 -1.36
N VAL A 178 20.32 -21.59 -0.72
CA VAL A 178 19.41 -20.49 -0.38
C VAL A 178 19.87 -19.80 0.89
N ASN A 179 20.14 -18.50 0.81
CA ASN A 179 20.45 -17.62 1.93
C ASN A 179 19.52 -16.40 1.96
N GLU A 180 19.45 -15.68 3.09
CA GLU A 180 18.73 -14.40 3.15
C GLU A 180 19.65 -13.22 2.81
N ALA A 181 19.06 -12.06 2.52
CA ALA A 181 19.79 -10.81 2.34
C ALA A 181 20.32 -10.19 3.66
N ASP A 182 20.86 -11.01 4.56
CA ASP A 182 21.42 -10.62 5.85
C ASP A 182 22.71 -11.39 6.17
N LEU A 183 23.71 -10.68 6.70
CA LEU A 183 25.08 -11.18 6.90
C LEU A 183 25.17 -12.22 8.04
N ILE A 184 24.36 -12.08 9.09
CA ILE A 184 24.35 -13.03 10.22
C ILE A 184 23.96 -14.43 9.73
N THR A 185 23.04 -14.49 8.77
CA THR A 185 22.51 -15.73 8.21
C THR A 185 23.52 -16.46 7.31
N PHE A 186 24.46 -15.69 6.75
CA PHE A 186 25.38 -16.15 5.73
C PHE A 186 26.43 -17.12 6.27
N THR A 187 26.81 -17.01 7.55
CA THR A 187 27.79 -17.89 8.20
C THR A 187 27.42 -19.37 8.08
N GLY A 188 26.15 -19.75 8.33
CA GLY A 188 25.70 -21.14 8.20
C GLY A 188 25.76 -21.63 6.76
N SER A 189 25.41 -20.77 5.80
CA SER A 189 25.48 -21.07 4.37
C SER A 189 26.92 -21.20 3.87
N LEU A 190 27.87 -20.45 4.43
CA LEU A 190 29.31 -20.62 4.15
C LEU A 190 29.88 -21.89 4.76
N THR A 191 29.45 -22.29 5.97
CA THR A 191 29.84 -23.58 6.56
C THR A 191 29.36 -24.74 5.70
N LEU A 192 28.09 -24.74 5.27
CA LEU A 192 27.55 -25.75 4.37
C LEU A 192 28.30 -25.75 3.01
N PHE A 193 28.53 -24.57 2.42
CA PHE A 193 29.26 -24.46 1.16
C PHE A 193 30.70 -25.01 1.26
N ARG A 194 31.39 -24.69 2.35
CA ARG A 194 32.73 -25.19 2.61
C ARG A 194 32.76 -26.71 2.76
N GLU A 195 31.83 -27.29 3.51
CA GLU A 195 31.73 -28.75 3.64
C GLU A 195 31.48 -29.41 2.27
N ILE A 196 30.55 -28.88 1.47
CA ILE A 196 30.29 -29.37 0.11
C ILE A 196 31.58 -29.35 -0.74
N LEU A 197 32.37 -28.29 -0.69
CA LEU A 197 33.64 -28.21 -1.42
C LEU A 197 34.69 -29.20 -0.86
N GLU A 198 34.78 -29.36 0.46
CA GLU A 198 35.72 -30.29 1.10
C GLU A 198 35.34 -31.76 0.87
N GLN A 199 34.07 -32.09 0.62
CA GLN A 199 33.65 -33.43 0.19
C GLN A 199 33.76 -33.61 -1.33
N ALA A 200 33.40 -32.60 -2.13
CA ALA A 200 33.55 -32.64 -3.59
C ALA A 200 35.02 -32.83 -4.01
N ALA A 201 35.97 -32.23 -3.28
CA ALA A 201 37.41 -32.44 -3.50
C ALA A 201 37.89 -33.89 -3.27
N LYS A 202 37.09 -34.73 -2.58
CA LYS A 202 37.34 -36.17 -2.37
C LYS A 202 36.56 -37.05 -3.35
N SER A 203 35.59 -36.49 -4.06
CA SER A 203 34.69 -37.17 -4.98
C SER A 203 35.23 -37.08 -6.43
N PRO A 204 34.95 -38.07 -7.30
CA PRO A 204 35.15 -37.91 -8.74
C PRO A 204 34.15 -36.94 -9.40
N HIS A 205 33.20 -36.37 -8.64
CA HIS A 205 32.18 -35.44 -9.12
C HIS A 205 32.44 -34.01 -8.65
N GLU A 206 32.52 -33.09 -9.62
CA GLU A 206 32.63 -31.64 -9.36
C GLU A 206 31.24 -31.08 -9.04
N ALA A 207 31.03 -30.61 -7.80
CA ALA A 207 29.77 -30.03 -7.37
C ALA A 207 29.62 -28.58 -7.88
N TRP A 208 28.69 -28.34 -8.81
CA TRP A 208 28.37 -26.98 -9.26
C TRP A 208 27.41 -26.30 -8.28
N VAL A 209 27.91 -25.31 -7.53
CA VAL A 209 27.15 -24.62 -6.48
C VAL A 209 26.92 -23.15 -6.81
N GLU A 210 25.65 -22.71 -6.85
CA GLU A 210 25.25 -21.31 -6.97
C GLU A 210 24.45 -20.86 -5.74
N PHE A 211 24.54 -19.58 -5.38
CA PHE A 211 23.76 -19.00 -4.28
C PHE A 211 22.43 -18.40 -4.77
N ILE A 212 21.38 -18.57 -3.99
CA ILE A 212 20.12 -17.85 -4.13
C ILE A 212 19.96 -16.91 -2.95
N ILE A 213 19.89 -15.60 -3.20
CA ILE A 213 19.70 -14.60 -2.15
C ILE A 213 18.22 -14.24 -2.06
N ASN A 214 17.54 -14.81 -1.07
CA ASN A 214 16.12 -14.62 -0.82
C ASN A 214 15.84 -13.41 0.10
N ARG A 215 14.58 -12.95 0.10
CA ARG A 215 14.05 -11.90 0.97
C ARG A 215 14.82 -10.58 0.92
N VAL A 216 15.34 -10.20 -0.26
CA VAL A 216 15.97 -8.88 -0.48
C VAL A 216 14.96 -7.77 -0.20
N SER A 217 15.24 -6.94 0.81
CA SER A 217 14.34 -5.85 1.19
C SER A 217 14.26 -4.78 0.10
N PRO A 218 13.10 -4.16 -0.16
CA PRO A 218 12.99 -3.01 -1.06
C PRO A 218 13.90 -1.82 -0.72
N ASN A 219 14.42 -1.78 0.51
CA ASN A 219 15.33 -0.75 1.02
C ASN A 219 16.83 -1.07 0.78
N GLN A 220 17.17 -2.29 0.38
CA GLN A 220 18.53 -2.70 0.02
C GLN A 220 18.71 -2.58 -1.51
N SER A 221 19.80 -2.00 -1.99
CA SER A 221 20.18 -2.14 -3.40
C SER A 221 20.88 -3.48 -3.64
N ILE A 222 20.63 -4.11 -4.79
CA ILE A 222 21.26 -5.41 -5.11
C ILE A 222 22.77 -5.22 -5.26
N GLU A 223 23.24 -4.16 -5.92
CA GLU A 223 24.66 -3.73 -5.90
C GLU A 223 25.27 -3.75 -4.49
N LYS A 224 24.55 -3.27 -3.46
CA LYS A 224 25.06 -3.27 -2.08
C LYS A 224 25.08 -4.68 -1.49
N VAL A 225 24.03 -5.46 -1.69
CA VAL A 225 23.95 -6.86 -1.21
C VAL A 225 25.05 -7.70 -1.86
N ALA A 226 25.27 -7.52 -3.17
CA ALA A 226 26.39 -8.10 -3.92
C ALA A 226 27.75 -7.64 -3.36
N SER A 227 27.94 -6.34 -3.07
CA SER A 227 29.20 -5.86 -2.47
C SER A 227 29.49 -6.39 -1.06
N GLN A 228 28.46 -6.89 -0.35
CA GLN A 228 28.62 -7.48 0.98
C GLN A 228 28.98 -8.97 0.93
N PHE A 229 28.38 -9.73 0.01
CA PHE A 229 28.65 -11.18 -0.11
C PHE A 229 29.76 -11.50 -1.11
N GLY A 230 29.93 -10.70 -2.16
CA GLY A 230 30.90 -10.87 -3.25
C GLY A 230 32.30 -11.22 -2.75
N PRO A 231 32.96 -10.38 -1.93
CA PRO A 231 34.31 -10.68 -1.46
C PRO A 231 34.46 -12.00 -0.68
N MET A 232 33.38 -12.52 -0.09
CA MET A 232 33.39 -13.83 0.60
C MET A 232 33.09 -14.98 -0.38
N LEU A 233 32.21 -14.76 -1.36
CA LEU A 233 31.91 -15.72 -2.41
C LEU A 233 33.06 -15.86 -3.41
N ASP A 234 33.64 -14.76 -3.88
CA ASP A 234 34.78 -14.72 -4.80
C ASP A 234 36.04 -15.37 -4.19
N ALA A 235 36.14 -15.39 -2.86
CA ALA A 235 37.22 -16.05 -2.12
C ALA A 235 37.02 -17.56 -1.92
N MET A 236 35.81 -18.08 -2.15
CA MET A 236 35.44 -19.48 -1.86
C MET A 236 34.89 -20.24 -3.07
N SER A 237 34.30 -19.55 -4.05
CA SER A 237 33.72 -20.14 -5.26
C SER A 237 34.62 -19.84 -6.47
N PRO A 238 34.95 -20.84 -7.30
CA PRO A 238 35.66 -20.62 -8.55
C PRO A 238 34.77 -20.00 -9.66
N ALA A 239 33.46 -19.86 -9.42
CA ALA A 239 32.53 -19.33 -10.40
C ALA A 239 32.57 -17.79 -10.50
N PRO A 240 32.61 -17.20 -11.70
CA PRO A 240 32.73 -15.74 -11.88
C PRO A 240 31.45 -14.95 -11.56
N ASP A 241 30.31 -15.62 -11.37
CA ASP A 241 29.04 -15.04 -10.93
C ASP A 241 28.40 -16.05 -9.95
N PRO A 242 28.78 -16.03 -8.65
CA PRO A 242 28.40 -17.07 -7.69
C PRO A 242 26.93 -16.99 -7.22
N VAL A 243 26.15 -16.00 -7.67
CA VAL A 243 24.74 -15.81 -7.28
C VAL A 243 23.81 -15.99 -8.48
N ALA A 244 23.02 -17.06 -8.48
CA ALA A 244 22.05 -17.40 -9.51
C ALA A 244 20.95 -16.34 -9.68
N VAL A 245 20.36 -15.92 -8.54
CA VAL A 245 19.17 -15.06 -8.52
C VAL A 245 18.94 -14.41 -7.15
N TYR A 246 18.49 -13.17 -7.18
CA TYR A 246 17.97 -12.42 -6.03
C TYR A 246 16.44 -12.45 -6.02
N PHE A 247 15.82 -12.93 -4.95
CA PHE A 247 14.36 -12.85 -4.74
C PHE A 247 14.02 -11.71 -3.77
N PRO A 248 13.09 -10.80 -4.13
CA PRO A 248 12.67 -9.73 -3.23
C PRO A 248 11.78 -10.26 -2.10
N LEU A 249 11.78 -9.56 -0.97
CA LEU A 249 10.83 -9.78 0.11
C LEU A 249 9.44 -9.26 -0.29
N GLU A 250 8.52 -10.17 -0.58
CA GLU A 250 7.09 -9.91 -0.84
C GLU A 250 6.24 -10.60 0.27
N PRO A 251 6.08 -9.99 1.46
CA PRO A 251 5.42 -10.60 2.62
C PRO A 251 4.00 -11.10 2.34
N GLU A 252 3.30 -10.42 1.43
CA GLU A 252 1.93 -10.73 1.03
C GLU A 252 1.81 -12.13 0.40
N LEU A 253 2.89 -12.62 -0.21
CA LEU A 253 2.94 -13.89 -0.92
C LEU A 253 3.31 -15.05 0.03
N PHE A 254 4.15 -14.80 1.04
CA PHE A 254 4.47 -15.78 2.09
C PHE A 254 3.28 -16.08 3.01
N GLY A 255 2.38 -15.12 3.23
CA GLY A 255 1.18 -15.32 4.06
C GLY A 255 0.15 -16.30 3.47
N VAL A 256 0.25 -16.63 2.18
CA VAL A 256 -0.66 -17.57 1.48
C VAL A 256 -0.03 -18.96 1.32
N PHE A 257 1.30 -19.09 1.43
CA PHE A 257 2.03 -20.32 1.12
C PHE A 257 1.56 -21.57 1.89
N GLY A 258 1.06 -21.40 3.12
CA GLY A 258 0.51 -22.51 3.93
C GLY A 258 -0.92 -22.95 3.54
N GLN A 259 -1.56 -22.26 2.58
CA GLN A 259 -2.84 -22.63 1.98
C GLN A 259 -2.65 -23.05 0.52
N ASP A 260 -1.88 -22.27 -0.24
CA ASP A 260 -1.54 -22.54 -1.63
C ASP A 260 -0.01 -22.61 -1.79
N PRO A 261 0.62 -23.80 -1.83
CA PRO A 261 2.07 -23.91 -1.93
C PRO A 261 2.64 -23.39 -3.26
N PHE A 262 1.87 -23.49 -4.35
CA PHE A 262 2.25 -23.09 -5.71
C PHE A 262 1.94 -21.62 -6.03
N VAL A 263 2.32 -20.73 -5.11
CA VAL A 263 2.17 -19.27 -5.21
C VAL A 263 2.67 -18.65 -6.54
N ALA A 264 3.67 -19.23 -7.20
CA ALA A 264 4.19 -18.73 -8.47
C ALA A 264 3.18 -18.85 -9.63
N GLU A 265 2.44 -19.96 -9.68
CA GLU A 265 1.37 -20.22 -10.66
C GLU A 265 0.17 -19.29 -10.44
N LEU A 266 -0.25 -19.13 -9.18
CA LEU A 266 -1.38 -18.28 -8.82
C LEU A 266 -1.07 -16.78 -8.99
N TYR A 267 0.11 -16.35 -8.57
CA TYR A 267 0.46 -14.93 -8.41
C TYR A 267 1.44 -14.41 -9.48
N THR A 268 1.32 -14.86 -10.73
CA THR A 268 2.20 -14.57 -11.90
C THR A 268 2.67 -13.11 -12.13
N ARG A 269 2.05 -12.11 -11.48
CA ARG A 269 2.43 -10.69 -11.57
C ARG A 269 3.53 -10.27 -10.59
N TYR A 270 3.70 -11.02 -9.50
CA TYR A 270 4.66 -10.75 -8.42
C TYR A 270 6.11 -10.98 -8.89
N TRP A 271 7.07 -10.37 -8.21
CA TRP A 271 8.48 -10.52 -8.58
C TRP A 271 9.02 -11.89 -8.23
N PHE A 272 8.58 -12.50 -7.13
CA PHE A 272 8.89 -13.89 -6.77
C PHE A 272 8.57 -14.84 -7.92
N SER A 273 7.33 -14.83 -8.42
CA SER A 273 6.87 -15.70 -9.52
C SER A 273 7.66 -15.47 -10.81
N ARG A 274 8.03 -14.22 -11.11
CA ARG A 274 8.91 -13.88 -12.25
C ARG A 274 10.34 -14.38 -12.06
N LYS A 275 10.84 -14.42 -10.82
CA LYS A 275 12.17 -14.92 -10.50
C LYS A 275 12.23 -16.45 -10.48
N ILE A 276 11.16 -17.13 -10.06
CA ILE A 276 10.98 -18.58 -10.27
C ILE A 276 11.03 -18.89 -11.78
N LYS A 277 10.29 -18.15 -12.60
CA LYS A 277 10.33 -18.29 -14.07
C LYS A 277 11.73 -18.07 -14.66
N PHE A 278 12.47 -17.06 -14.20
CA PHE A 278 13.86 -16.83 -14.62
C PHE A 278 14.81 -17.95 -14.18
N LEU A 279 14.63 -18.49 -12.97
CA LEU A 279 15.42 -19.62 -12.46
C LEU A 279 15.12 -20.91 -13.25
N SER A 280 13.85 -21.15 -13.61
CA SER A 280 13.48 -22.27 -14.48
C SER A 280 14.09 -22.15 -15.88
N GLU A 281 14.16 -20.93 -16.44
CA GLU A 281 14.85 -20.69 -17.72
C GLU A 281 16.35 -21.04 -17.64
N ARG A 282 17.05 -20.61 -16.56
CA ARG A 282 18.46 -20.99 -16.32
C ARG A 282 18.66 -22.49 -16.21
N VAL A 283 17.79 -23.18 -15.47
CA VAL A 283 17.82 -24.65 -15.31
C VAL A 283 17.68 -25.37 -16.66
N LEU A 284 16.73 -24.95 -17.50
CA LEU A 284 16.54 -25.55 -18.82
C LEU A 284 17.70 -25.24 -19.77
N GLU A 285 18.28 -24.03 -19.68
CA GLU A 285 19.51 -23.68 -20.43
C GLU A 285 20.71 -24.54 -19.97
N ALA A 286 20.86 -24.81 -18.68
CA ALA A 286 21.91 -25.69 -18.15
C ALA A 286 21.73 -27.14 -18.61
N GLY A 287 20.56 -27.76 -18.37
CA GLY A 287 20.30 -29.15 -18.74
C GLY A 287 20.29 -29.41 -20.25
N THR A 288 19.89 -28.44 -21.07
CA THR A 288 20.04 -28.56 -22.53
C THR A 288 21.48 -28.32 -23.02
N ALA A 289 22.33 -27.66 -22.22
CA ALA A 289 23.75 -27.45 -22.53
C ALA A 289 24.65 -28.62 -22.11
N THR A 290 24.27 -29.38 -21.07
CA THR A 290 24.93 -30.66 -20.71
C THR A 290 24.48 -31.83 -21.58
N GLY A 291 23.34 -31.70 -22.28
CA GLY A 291 22.74 -32.77 -23.08
C GLY A 291 21.74 -33.64 -22.31
N ALA A 292 21.58 -33.41 -20.99
CA ALA A 292 20.66 -34.14 -20.12
C ALA A 292 19.17 -33.91 -20.45
N LEU A 293 18.84 -32.78 -21.10
CA LEU A 293 17.47 -32.43 -21.49
C LEU A 293 17.34 -32.23 -23.01
N ASP A 294 16.37 -32.90 -23.63
CA ASP A 294 16.06 -32.69 -25.05
C ASP A 294 15.41 -31.31 -25.29
N LYS A 295 15.99 -30.56 -26.23
CA LYS A 295 15.60 -29.18 -26.56
C LYS A 295 14.26 -29.08 -27.32
N GLN A 296 13.70 -30.17 -27.83
CA GLN A 296 12.35 -30.20 -28.41
C GLN A 296 11.29 -30.53 -27.37
N GLN A 297 11.55 -31.51 -26.50
CA GLN A 297 10.70 -31.92 -25.39
C GLN A 297 10.45 -30.74 -24.44
N TRP A 298 11.52 -30.06 -24.00
CA TRP A 298 11.44 -28.97 -23.02
C TRP A 298 11.14 -27.59 -23.64
N LYS A 299 10.49 -27.54 -24.81
CA LYS A 299 10.05 -26.28 -25.42
C LYS A 299 8.91 -25.64 -24.64
N ARG A 300 8.89 -24.30 -24.66
CA ARG A 300 7.81 -23.53 -24.04
C ARG A 300 6.48 -23.73 -24.77
N PRO A 301 5.41 -24.21 -24.11
CA PRO A 301 4.08 -24.17 -24.70
C PRO A 301 3.64 -22.71 -24.90
N ALA A 302 2.87 -22.47 -25.97
CA ALA A 302 2.32 -21.14 -26.25
C ALA A 302 1.33 -20.73 -25.13
N ARG A 303 1.44 -19.49 -24.64
CA ARG A 303 0.62 -18.94 -23.54
C ARG A 303 -0.87 -19.21 -23.74
N SER A 304 -1.46 -20.07 -22.92
CA SER A 304 -2.91 -20.02 -22.68
C SER A 304 -3.23 -18.74 -21.88
N LYS A 305 -4.33 -18.06 -22.24
CA LYS A 305 -4.81 -16.88 -21.50
C LYS A 305 -5.69 -17.31 -20.32
N ALA A 306 -5.16 -18.10 -19.40
CA ALA A 306 -5.87 -18.41 -18.16
C ALA A 306 -6.12 -17.11 -17.37
N GLN A 307 -7.39 -16.84 -17.01
CA GLN A 307 -7.75 -15.68 -16.22
C GLN A 307 -7.38 -15.93 -14.76
N ALA A 308 -6.40 -15.19 -14.23
CA ALA A 308 -6.05 -15.26 -12.82
C ALA A 308 -7.25 -14.84 -11.94
N PRO A 309 -7.63 -15.61 -10.90
CA PRO A 309 -8.78 -15.31 -10.04
C PRO A 309 -8.60 -13.98 -9.29
N SER A 310 -9.71 -13.39 -8.85
CA SER A 310 -9.74 -11.97 -8.48
C SER A 310 -9.03 -11.64 -7.15
N VAL A 311 -7.79 -11.18 -7.30
CA VAL A 311 -6.79 -10.60 -6.38
C VAL A 311 -7.27 -9.57 -5.31
N ARG A 312 -8.58 -9.32 -5.14
CA ARG A 312 -9.11 -8.16 -4.39
C ARG A 312 -9.14 -8.28 -2.85
N THR A 313 -9.16 -9.47 -2.27
CA THR A 313 -9.56 -9.63 -0.85
C THR A 313 -8.40 -9.54 0.14
N ALA A 314 -7.27 -10.18 -0.14
CA ALA A 314 -6.09 -10.15 0.74
C ALA A 314 -5.38 -8.78 0.71
N LEU A 315 -5.09 -8.25 -0.49
CA LEU A 315 -4.42 -6.96 -0.69
C LEU A 315 -5.15 -5.78 -0.03
N LYS A 316 -6.48 -5.85 0.12
CA LYS A 316 -7.22 -4.80 0.82
C LYS A 316 -6.79 -4.63 2.28
N ARG A 317 -6.37 -5.68 2.99
CA ARG A 317 -6.04 -5.59 4.43
C ARG A 317 -4.65 -5.03 4.71
N GLU A 318 -3.63 -5.37 3.92
CA GLU A 318 -2.26 -4.91 4.15
C GLU A 318 -1.98 -3.51 3.58
N TRP A 319 -2.63 -3.14 2.46
CA TRP A 319 -2.40 -1.84 1.80
C TRP A 319 -2.93 -0.66 2.63
N HIS A 320 -3.94 -0.88 3.48
CA HIS A 320 -4.38 0.13 4.45
C HIS A 320 -3.25 0.47 5.44
N LYS A 321 -2.69 -0.52 6.15
CA LYS A 321 -1.66 -0.30 7.20
C LYS A 321 -0.46 0.58 6.79
N ARG A 322 -0.04 0.54 5.52
CA ARG A 322 1.05 1.40 4.99
C ARG A 322 0.55 2.69 4.33
N GLY A 323 -0.66 2.68 3.77
CA GLY A 323 -1.34 3.89 3.31
C GLY A 323 -1.67 4.83 4.48
N ASP A 324 -2.09 4.28 5.62
CA ASP A 324 -2.58 5.00 6.79
C ASP A 324 -1.57 6.02 7.34
N LEU A 325 -0.26 5.73 7.34
CA LEU A 325 0.75 6.69 7.81
C LEU A 325 0.91 7.90 6.87
N LEU A 326 0.81 7.69 5.55
CA LEU A 326 0.78 8.80 4.59
C LEU A 326 -0.56 9.53 4.69
N LEU A 327 -1.68 8.80 4.81
CA LEU A 327 -3.03 9.34 4.90
C LEU A 327 -3.22 10.20 6.16
N LEU A 328 -2.70 9.76 7.31
CA LEU A 328 -2.64 10.52 8.56
C LEU A 328 -1.75 11.76 8.41
N GLY A 329 -0.62 11.64 7.69
CA GLY A 329 0.22 12.79 7.33
C GLY A 329 -0.50 13.82 6.47
N TRP A 330 -1.28 13.37 5.47
CA TRP A 330 -2.12 14.21 4.62
C TRP A 330 -3.26 14.86 5.41
N LEU A 331 -4.01 14.09 6.21
CA LEU A 331 -5.08 14.59 7.07
C LEU A 331 -4.56 15.61 8.10
N GLY A 332 -3.38 15.36 8.70
CA GLY A 332 -2.71 16.31 9.59
C GLY A 332 -2.34 17.62 8.89
N THR A 333 -1.69 17.56 7.71
CA THR A 333 -1.38 18.77 6.92
C THR A 333 -2.64 19.54 6.51
N ILE A 334 -3.70 18.83 6.07
CA ILE A 334 -4.97 19.45 5.68
C ILE A 334 -5.65 20.10 6.89
N SER A 335 -5.63 19.47 8.06
CA SER A 335 -6.24 20.02 9.28
C SER A 335 -5.52 21.30 9.75
N VAL A 336 -4.19 21.32 9.69
CA VAL A 336 -3.39 22.51 10.03
C VAL A 336 -3.57 23.63 8.99
N LEU A 337 -3.69 23.29 7.71
CA LEU A 337 -4.01 24.25 6.63
C LEU A 337 -5.43 24.82 6.78
N LEU A 338 -6.42 24.01 7.16
CA LEU A 338 -7.76 24.51 7.50
C LEU A 338 -7.70 25.43 8.73
N ALA A 339 -6.97 25.07 9.78
CA ALA A 339 -6.86 25.89 10.99
C ALA A 339 -6.19 27.25 10.71
N THR A 340 -5.11 27.29 9.91
CA THR A 340 -4.51 28.55 9.43
C THR A 340 -5.48 29.37 8.59
N LEU A 341 -6.20 28.74 7.66
CA LEU A 341 -7.16 29.43 6.79
C LEU A 341 -8.33 30.02 7.60
N VAL A 342 -8.90 29.26 8.53
CA VAL A 342 -9.97 29.71 9.43
C VAL A 342 -9.49 30.85 10.32
N TRP A 343 -8.28 30.76 10.88
CA TRP A 343 -7.69 31.86 11.66
C TRP A 343 -7.51 33.13 10.81
N LEU A 344 -6.99 33.00 9.59
CA LEU A 344 -6.76 34.13 8.69
C LEU A 344 -8.08 34.76 8.20
N LEU A 345 -9.10 33.95 7.93
CA LEU A 345 -10.44 34.43 7.63
C LEU A 345 -11.08 35.15 8.83
N LEU A 346 -10.95 34.59 10.04
CA LEU A 346 -11.45 35.23 11.27
C LEU A 346 -10.74 36.56 11.55
N SER A 347 -9.42 36.64 11.38
CA SER A 347 -8.68 37.89 11.58
C SER A 347 -9.03 38.97 10.54
N LEU A 348 -9.31 38.57 9.29
CA LEU A 348 -9.81 39.47 8.24
C LEU A 348 -11.26 39.92 8.47
N LEU A 349 -12.12 39.05 9.00
CA LEU A 349 -13.55 39.31 9.25
C LEU A 349 -13.81 40.11 10.54
N LEU A 350 -13.03 39.89 11.59
CA LEU A 350 -13.30 40.43 12.93
C LEU A 350 -12.54 41.73 13.25
N LYS A 351 -11.50 42.08 12.48
CA LYS A 351 -10.71 43.34 12.42
C LYS A 351 -10.16 44.01 13.70
N GLU A 352 -10.75 43.81 14.88
CA GLU A 352 -10.41 44.55 16.11
C GLU A 352 -9.91 43.67 17.26
N THR A 353 -10.15 42.35 17.25
CA THR A 353 -9.91 41.47 18.42
C THR A 353 -8.78 40.46 18.28
N PHE A 354 -8.22 40.25 17.08
CA PHE A 354 -7.11 39.32 16.86
C PHE A 354 -5.86 40.05 16.37
N SER A 355 -4.72 39.77 17.00
CA SER A 355 -3.42 40.31 16.58
C SER A 355 -3.10 39.86 15.14
N ARG A 356 -2.45 40.75 14.37
CA ARG A 356 -2.14 40.51 12.94
C ARG A 356 -1.21 39.32 12.68
N SER A 357 -0.58 38.79 13.74
CA SER A 357 0.30 37.62 13.69
C SER A 357 -0.43 36.38 14.20
N PRO A 358 -0.45 35.25 13.47
CA PRO A 358 -0.85 33.96 14.05
C PRO A 358 0.03 33.64 15.27
N PRO A 359 -0.50 32.99 16.33
CA PRO A 359 0.31 32.57 17.46
C PRO A 359 1.45 31.69 16.98
N SER A 360 2.67 31.91 17.50
CA SER A 360 3.90 31.24 17.06
C SER A 360 3.78 29.71 17.06
N LEU A 361 3.04 29.15 18.03
CA LEU A 361 2.69 27.74 18.13
C LEU A 361 2.09 27.17 16.83
N LEU A 362 1.27 27.96 16.13
CA LEU A 362 0.58 27.55 14.90
C LEU A 362 1.56 27.44 13.73
N TRP A 363 2.55 28.34 13.66
CA TRP A 363 3.68 28.22 12.73
C TRP A 363 4.59 27.03 13.05
N PHE A 364 4.86 26.74 14.33
CA PHE A 364 5.60 25.54 14.72
C PHE A 364 4.88 24.25 14.29
N LEU A 365 3.55 24.19 14.40
CA LEU A 365 2.75 23.05 13.92
C LEU A 365 2.78 22.92 12.40
N VAL A 366 2.66 24.03 11.65
CA VAL A 366 2.80 24.05 10.18
C VAL A 366 4.19 23.53 9.75
N ILE A 367 5.26 24.06 10.34
CA ILE A 367 6.64 23.72 10.00
C ILE A 367 6.96 22.27 10.39
N GLY A 368 6.52 21.82 11.58
CA GLY A 368 6.67 20.43 12.02
C GLY A 368 5.95 19.46 11.09
N SER A 369 4.70 19.76 10.71
CA SER A 369 3.92 18.94 9.77
C SER A 369 4.59 18.87 8.39
N LEU A 370 5.01 20.00 7.82
CA LEU A 370 5.77 20.07 6.56
C LEU A 370 7.09 19.29 6.63
N THR A 371 7.80 19.35 7.76
CA THR A 371 9.07 18.63 7.96
C THR A 371 8.86 17.12 7.98
N ILE A 372 7.84 16.64 8.69
CA ILE A 372 7.44 15.21 8.68
C ILE A 372 7.04 14.78 7.26
N HIS A 373 6.28 15.62 6.54
CA HIS A 373 5.85 15.34 5.18
C HIS A 373 7.03 15.29 4.20
N LEU A 374 8.01 16.19 4.34
CA LEU A 374 9.24 16.23 3.55
C LEU A 374 10.11 14.99 3.82
N ILE A 375 10.31 14.61 5.08
CA ILE A 375 11.04 13.39 5.48
C ILE A 375 10.35 12.14 4.93
N GLY A 376 9.02 12.05 5.06
CA GLY A 376 8.21 10.96 4.51
C GLY A 376 8.31 10.87 2.98
N THR A 377 8.23 12.00 2.29
CA THR A 377 8.33 12.09 0.82
C THR A 377 9.75 11.74 0.34
N ILE A 378 10.79 12.24 0.99
CA ILE A 378 12.20 11.90 0.67
C ILE A 378 12.44 10.40 0.89
N ARG A 379 11.96 9.82 2.01
CA ARG A 379 12.01 8.37 2.24
C ARG A 379 11.27 7.60 1.14
N TRP A 380 10.05 7.98 0.81
CA TRP A 380 9.24 7.33 -0.23
C TRP A 380 9.90 7.42 -1.61
N VAL A 381 10.40 8.59 -2.02
CA VAL A 381 11.13 8.78 -3.29
C VAL A 381 12.43 7.97 -3.31
N ARG A 382 13.16 7.89 -2.18
CA ARG A 382 14.37 7.08 -2.08
C ARG A 382 14.07 5.59 -2.22
N VAL A 383 13.04 5.08 -1.54
CA VAL A 383 12.56 3.69 -1.67
C VAL A 383 12.05 3.41 -3.09
N ALA A 384 11.27 4.32 -3.69
CA ALA A 384 10.78 4.17 -5.06
C ALA A 384 11.92 4.18 -6.09
N ARG A 385 12.97 5.00 -5.90
CA ARG A 385 14.18 5.00 -6.76
C ARG A 385 15.01 3.72 -6.58
N LEU A 386 15.23 3.26 -5.35
CA LEU A 386 15.90 1.99 -5.05
C LEU A 386 15.13 0.81 -5.66
N HIS A 387 13.81 0.76 -5.47
CA HIS A 387 12.96 -0.25 -6.05
C HIS A 387 12.99 -0.19 -7.59
N LEU A 388 12.98 0.99 -8.21
CA LEU A 388 13.12 1.13 -9.68
C LEU A 388 14.52 0.75 -10.21
N ALA A 389 15.58 0.92 -9.43
CA ALA A 389 16.92 0.44 -9.77
C ALA A 389 16.99 -1.09 -9.68
N ASN A 390 16.58 -1.64 -8.53
CA ASN A 390 16.44 -3.08 -8.32
C ASN A 390 15.55 -3.72 -9.39
N ILE A 391 14.46 -3.09 -9.83
CA ILE A 391 13.60 -3.60 -10.93
C ILE A 391 14.33 -3.75 -12.27
N ARG A 392 15.36 -2.93 -12.55
CA ARG A 392 16.19 -3.08 -13.76
C ARG A 392 17.19 -4.22 -13.63
N GLU A 393 17.72 -4.42 -12.44
CA GLU A 393 18.72 -5.44 -12.10
C GLU A 393 18.06 -6.84 -11.95
N LEU A 394 16.92 -6.90 -11.26
CA LEU A 394 16.04 -8.07 -11.12
C LEU A 394 15.45 -8.56 -12.45
N ARG A 395 15.46 -7.76 -13.51
CA ARG A 395 15.01 -8.21 -14.84
C ARG A 395 15.97 -9.19 -15.51
N GLY A 396 17.17 -9.37 -14.97
CA GLY A 396 18.20 -10.24 -15.54
C GLY A 396 18.87 -9.60 -16.75
N ARG A 397 20.20 -9.60 -16.76
CA ARG A 397 20.93 -9.50 -18.03
C ARG A 397 20.85 -10.88 -18.69
N PRO A 398 20.44 -11.02 -19.95
CA PRO A 398 20.60 -12.30 -20.64
C PRO A 398 22.10 -12.58 -20.77
N MET A 399 22.60 -13.58 -20.05
CA MET A 399 23.97 -14.06 -20.24
C MET A 399 24.07 -14.73 -21.61
N ARG A 400 24.53 -13.98 -22.61
CA ARG A 400 25.27 -14.62 -23.71
C ARG A 400 26.59 -15.09 -23.13
N ARG A 401 26.93 -16.38 -23.31
CA ARG A 401 28.29 -16.89 -23.06
C ARG A 401 29.29 -15.94 -23.75
N LEU A 402 30.15 -15.30 -22.95
CA LEU A 402 31.38 -14.73 -23.46
C LEU A 402 32.28 -15.90 -23.86
N ARG A 403 32.34 -16.21 -25.16
CA ARG A 403 33.56 -16.83 -25.69
C ARG A 403 34.67 -15.78 -25.61
N PHE A 404 35.89 -16.22 -25.31
CA PHE A 404 37.05 -15.35 -25.33
C PHE A 404 37.25 -14.78 -26.74
N GLY A 405 37.41 -13.46 -26.81
CA GLY A 405 37.66 -12.70 -28.05
C GLY A 405 36.40 -12.27 -28.81
N ASP A 406 36.02 -10.99 -28.67
CA ASP A 406 35.58 -10.14 -29.80
C ASP A 406 35.35 -8.68 -29.38
N THR A 407 36.06 -7.75 -30.03
CA THR A 407 36.10 -6.32 -29.71
C THR A 407 34.97 -5.49 -30.34
N GLU A 408 34.12 -6.10 -31.17
CA GLU A 408 33.04 -5.42 -31.89
C GLU A 408 31.89 -4.97 -30.97
N SER A 409 31.71 -5.65 -29.83
CA SER A 409 30.62 -5.44 -28.86
C SER A 409 30.64 -4.10 -28.10
N ALA A 410 31.67 -3.27 -28.32
CA ALA A 410 31.76 -1.92 -27.76
C ALA A 410 30.97 -0.88 -28.57
N ARG A 411 30.98 -0.93 -29.92
CA ARG A 411 30.37 0.11 -30.79
C ARG A 411 28.84 0.14 -30.73
N LEU A 412 28.21 -1.03 -30.61
CA LEU A 412 26.75 -1.16 -30.48
C LEU A 412 26.17 -0.56 -29.19
N ARG A 413 27.00 -0.16 -28.21
CA ARG A 413 26.53 0.44 -26.96
C ARG A 413 26.18 1.92 -27.08
N GLU A 414 26.91 2.68 -27.91
CA GLU A 414 26.68 4.13 -28.08
C GLU A 414 25.36 4.42 -28.84
N GLU A 415 25.06 3.62 -29.86
CA GLU A 415 23.94 3.90 -30.76
C GLU A 415 22.57 3.67 -30.08
N VAL A 416 22.48 2.67 -29.19
CA VAL A 416 21.24 2.34 -28.45
C VAL A 416 20.94 3.35 -27.33
N GLU A 417 21.95 3.92 -26.67
CA GLU A 417 21.72 4.92 -25.62
C GLU A 417 21.18 6.26 -26.16
N SER A 418 21.55 6.62 -27.41
CA SER A 418 21.05 7.83 -28.07
C SER A 418 19.53 7.81 -28.26
N GLN A 419 18.98 6.68 -28.71
CA GLN A 419 17.56 6.45 -29.02
C GLN A 419 16.67 6.55 -27.76
N VAL A 420 17.18 6.19 -26.58
CA VAL A 420 16.41 6.13 -25.33
C VAL A 420 16.24 7.50 -24.67
N LYS A 421 17.09 8.49 -24.99
CA LYS A 421 17.05 9.83 -24.36
C LYS A 421 15.84 10.68 -24.79
N GLN A 422 15.36 10.56 -26.03
CA GLN A 422 14.33 11.47 -26.56
C GLN A 422 12.90 11.28 -26.00
N LYS A 423 12.50 10.08 -25.55
CA LYS A 423 11.08 9.78 -25.21
C LYS A 423 10.63 10.14 -23.78
N LYS A 424 11.44 10.85 -22.98
CA LYS A 424 11.16 11.07 -21.53
C LYS A 424 10.43 12.36 -21.14
N ALA A 425 10.27 13.34 -22.03
CA ALA A 425 9.75 14.66 -21.65
C ALA A 425 8.22 14.76 -21.41
N ALA A 426 7.40 13.88 -22.01
CA ALA A 426 5.96 14.15 -22.16
C ALA A 426 5.04 13.72 -20.99
N ARG A 427 5.51 12.94 -20.00
CA ARG A 427 4.64 12.31 -18.99
C ARG A 427 4.29 13.10 -17.70
N PRO A 428 5.10 14.03 -17.16
CA PRO A 428 4.75 14.70 -15.90
C PRO A 428 3.68 15.79 -16.05
N LEU A 429 3.51 16.39 -17.24
CA LEU A 429 2.57 17.49 -17.48
C LEU A 429 1.09 17.07 -17.40
N ALA A 430 0.75 15.86 -17.88
CA ALA A 430 -0.64 15.41 -17.92
C ALA A 430 -1.27 15.21 -16.52
N VAL A 431 -0.48 14.77 -15.54
CA VAL A 431 -0.98 14.51 -14.17
C VAL A 431 -1.25 15.82 -13.42
N ALA A 432 -0.41 16.84 -13.63
CA ALA A 432 -0.58 18.15 -13.01
C ALA A 432 -1.87 18.86 -13.48
N GLY A 433 -2.19 18.77 -14.77
CA GLY A 433 -3.40 19.38 -15.33
C GLY A 433 -4.70 18.86 -14.71
N CYS A 434 -4.81 17.54 -14.52
CA CYS A 434 -6.00 16.92 -13.92
C CYS A 434 -6.26 17.40 -12.47
N LEU A 435 -5.22 17.61 -11.68
CA LEU A 435 -5.36 18.07 -10.29
C LEU A 435 -5.89 19.51 -10.21
N ILE A 436 -5.35 20.40 -11.05
CA ILE A 436 -5.77 21.81 -11.13
C ILE A 436 -7.24 21.91 -11.54
N LEU A 437 -7.68 21.08 -12.50
CA LEU A 437 -9.08 21.04 -12.96
C LEU A 437 -10.05 20.69 -11.82
N VAL A 438 -9.75 19.64 -11.04
CA VAL A 438 -10.63 19.19 -9.95
C VAL A 438 -10.73 20.24 -8.84
N VAL A 439 -9.63 20.89 -8.47
CA VAL A 439 -9.63 21.96 -7.46
C VAL A 439 -10.44 23.17 -7.95
N GLY A 440 -10.31 23.55 -9.23
CA GLY A 440 -11.10 24.64 -9.82
C GLY A 440 -12.62 24.41 -9.75
N ILE A 441 -13.07 23.19 -10.04
CA ILE A 441 -14.50 22.81 -9.98
C ILE A 441 -15.03 22.93 -8.54
N LEU A 442 -14.28 22.46 -7.54
CA LEU A 442 -14.69 22.51 -6.13
C LEU A 442 -14.81 23.96 -5.63
N ILE A 443 -13.87 24.84 -5.98
CA ILE A 443 -13.91 26.26 -5.61
C ILE A 443 -15.12 26.96 -6.24
N ALA A 444 -15.41 26.69 -7.52
CA ALA A 444 -16.54 27.27 -8.25
C ALA A 444 -17.91 26.94 -7.60
N ILE A 445 -18.06 25.76 -6.99
CA ILE A 445 -19.30 25.35 -6.30
C ILE A 445 -19.33 25.87 -4.86
N ALA A 446 -18.21 25.86 -4.14
CA ALA A 446 -18.17 26.17 -2.71
C ALA A 446 -18.30 27.68 -2.41
N VAL A 447 -17.63 28.54 -3.20
CA VAL A 447 -17.55 29.98 -2.91
C VAL A 447 -18.93 30.68 -2.98
N PRO A 448 -19.76 30.49 -4.02
CA PRO A 448 -21.08 31.14 -4.07
C PRO A 448 -21.98 30.71 -2.90
N ASN A 449 -22.01 29.41 -2.60
CA ASN A 449 -22.82 28.86 -1.52
C ASN A 449 -22.41 29.40 -0.13
N TYR A 450 -21.10 29.52 0.12
CA TYR A 450 -20.58 30.10 1.36
C TYR A 450 -20.95 31.59 1.50
N LEU A 451 -20.81 32.37 0.42
CA LEU A 451 -21.15 33.79 0.43
C LEU A 451 -22.65 34.00 0.72
N THR A 452 -23.55 33.25 0.07
CA THR A 452 -24.99 33.30 0.35
C THR A 452 -25.32 32.91 1.79
N ALA A 453 -24.65 31.89 2.35
CA ALA A 453 -24.83 31.49 3.76
C ALA A 453 -24.40 32.60 4.73
N LEU A 454 -23.30 33.30 4.44
CA LEU A 454 -22.82 34.43 5.25
C LEU A 454 -23.81 35.59 5.25
N GLN A 455 -24.39 35.95 4.10
CA GLN A 455 -25.40 37.02 4.03
C GLN A 455 -26.67 36.66 4.82
N ARG A 456 -27.14 35.41 4.76
CA ARG A 456 -28.28 34.93 5.59
C ARG A 456 -28.00 35.01 7.10
N SER A 457 -26.74 34.80 7.52
CA SER A 457 -26.35 34.95 8.93
C SER A 457 -26.47 36.41 9.38
N ARG A 458 -25.98 37.37 8.57
CA ARG A 458 -26.08 38.81 8.82
C ARG A 458 -27.52 39.30 8.86
N GLN A 459 -28.34 38.85 7.91
CA GLN A 459 -29.77 39.15 7.84
C GLN A 459 -30.53 38.65 9.08
N LYS A 460 -30.29 37.40 9.52
CA LYS A 460 -30.91 36.86 10.73
C LYS A 460 -30.49 37.60 12.01
N ARG A 461 -29.22 38.00 12.12
CA ARG A 461 -28.74 38.83 13.23
C ARG A 461 -29.46 40.18 13.27
N THR A 462 -29.52 40.87 12.13
CA THR A 462 -30.23 42.15 11.97
C THR A 462 -31.67 42.07 12.48
N MET A 463 -32.43 41.06 12.07
CA MET A 463 -33.82 40.87 12.53
C MET A 463 -33.93 40.54 14.03
N ALA A 464 -32.91 39.95 14.65
CA ALA A 464 -32.88 39.72 16.09
C ALA A 464 -32.57 41.02 16.85
N ASP A 465 -31.61 41.81 16.37
CA ASP A 465 -31.24 43.11 16.95
C ASP A 465 -32.41 44.11 16.88
N MET A 466 -33.14 44.16 15.75
CA MET A 466 -34.36 44.98 15.61
C MET A 466 -35.43 44.60 16.63
N ARG A 467 -35.65 43.31 16.91
CA ARG A 467 -36.57 42.85 17.96
C ARG A 467 -36.11 43.28 19.36
N MET A 468 -34.81 43.16 19.66
CA MET A 468 -34.27 43.59 20.96
C MET A 468 -34.45 45.11 21.17
N ILE A 469 -34.20 45.91 20.13
CA ILE A 469 -34.42 47.36 20.19
C ILE A 469 -35.92 47.67 20.38
N ALA A 470 -36.79 47.02 19.61
CA ALA A 470 -38.25 47.16 19.74
C ALA A 470 -38.75 46.86 21.16
N THR A 471 -38.40 45.70 21.73
CA THR A 471 -38.79 45.32 23.10
C THR A 471 -38.29 46.32 24.14
N ALA A 472 -37.07 46.85 23.99
CA ALA A 472 -36.54 47.87 24.89
C ALA A 472 -37.29 49.21 24.75
N TRP A 473 -37.64 49.60 23.52
CA TRP A 473 -38.35 50.85 23.23
C TRP A 473 -39.81 50.80 23.71
N GLU A 474 -40.47 49.64 23.58
CA GLU A 474 -41.81 49.35 24.12
C GLU A 474 -41.83 49.28 25.65
N ALA A 475 -40.82 48.65 26.27
CA ALA A 475 -40.68 48.64 27.73
C ALA A 475 -40.54 50.06 28.28
N ARG A 476 -39.69 50.90 27.66
CA ARG A 476 -39.60 52.33 28.02
C ARG A 476 -40.92 53.06 27.76
N ALA A 477 -41.59 52.82 26.63
CA ALA A 477 -42.84 53.48 26.31
C ALA A 477 -43.97 53.11 27.29
N THR A 478 -43.93 51.91 27.89
CA THR A 478 -44.82 51.50 28.98
C THR A 478 -44.61 52.37 30.23
N ASP A 479 -43.36 52.64 30.60
CA ASP A 479 -43.02 53.46 31.78
C ASP A 479 -43.30 54.95 31.62
N VAL A 480 -43.02 55.54 30.43
CA VAL A 480 -43.16 56.99 30.19
C VAL A 480 -44.36 57.38 29.33
N ASN A 481 -45.18 56.41 28.93
CA ASN A 481 -46.37 56.54 28.10
C ASN A 481 -46.15 57.34 26.78
N ARG A 482 -44.98 57.16 26.15
CA ARG A 482 -44.57 57.79 24.87
C ARG A 482 -43.27 57.18 24.29
N TYR A 483 -43.11 57.21 22.97
CA TYR A 483 -41.86 56.79 22.33
C TYR A 483 -40.75 57.89 22.26
N ASN A 484 -41.00 59.17 22.63
CA ASN A 484 -40.26 60.34 22.08
C ASN A 484 -39.87 61.56 22.98
N ALA A 485 -39.56 61.47 24.28
CA ALA A 485 -39.06 62.63 25.10
C ALA A 485 -40.01 63.88 25.19
N ALA A 486 -39.49 65.10 25.48
CA ALA A 486 -40.27 66.36 25.68
C ALA A 486 -39.52 67.67 25.25
N GLY A 487 -40.22 68.71 24.75
CA GLY A 487 -39.74 69.78 23.82
C GLY A 487 -40.33 69.82 22.35
N GLN A 488 -41.45 70.52 22.11
CA GLN A 488 -42.08 71.03 20.84
C GLN A 488 -41.30 71.01 19.46
N ILE A 489 -41.84 70.81 18.22
CA ILE A 489 -43.12 70.29 17.59
C ILE A 489 -42.86 69.91 16.09
N SER A 490 -43.50 68.86 15.50
CA SER A 490 -43.96 68.75 14.07
C SER A 490 -44.73 67.41 13.81
N GLU A 491 -45.60 67.34 12.78
CA GLU A 491 -46.58 66.26 12.57
C GLU A 491 -46.40 65.47 11.26
N SER A 492 -46.41 64.13 11.30
CA SER A 492 -46.77 63.29 10.14
C SER A 492 -47.26 61.90 10.54
N ALA A 493 -48.13 61.28 9.73
CA ALA A 493 -48.80 59.99 10.05
C ALA A 493 -48.00 58.73 9.66
N PHE A 494 -46.72 58.91 9.31
CA PHE A 494 -45.72 57.84 9.29
C PHE A 494 -44.58 58.27 10.20
N PRO A 495 -43.81 57.34 10.77
CA PRO A 495 -42.52 57.66 11.35
C PRO A 495 -41.56 58.24 10.30
N GLN A 496 -41.57 59.57 10.13
CA GLN A 496 -40.69 60.30 9.19
C GLN A 496 -39.59 61.08 9.91
N GLU A 497 -39.76 61.34 11.20
CA GLU A 497 -38.81 62.10 12.00
C GLU A 497 -37.66 61.19 12.46
N ASN A 498 -36.48 61.41 11.87
CA ASN A 498 -35.28 60.61 12.15
C ASN A 498 -34.80 60.82 13.60
N VAL A 499 -34.76 59.72 14.37
CA VAL A 499 -34.22 59.72 15.72
C VAL A 499 -32.72 59.43 15.67
N PRO A 500 -31.84 60.30 16.18
CA PRO A 500 -30.42 60.01 16.24
C PRO A 500 -30.15 58.76 17.10
N SER A 501 -29.40 57.80 16.55
CA SER A 501 -29.08 56.54 17.25
C SER A 501 -28.43 56.76 18.63
N ALA A 502 -27.66 57.84 18.81
CA ALA A 502 -27.09 58.22 20.10
C ALA A 502 -28.17 58.59 21.13
N THR A 503 -29.11 59.47 20.78
CA THR A 503 -30.23 59.88 21.63
C THR A 503 -31.11 58.70 22.04
N LEU A 504 -31.36 57.76 21.12
CA LEU A 504 -32.12 56.55 21.44
C LEU A 504 -31.32 55.60 22.35
N ALA A 505 -30.02 55.45 22.12
CA ALA A 505 -29.14 54.64 22.97
C ALA A 505 -29.05 55.18 24.41
N GLU A 506 -28.96 56.50 24.60
CA GLU A 506 -28.99 57.16 25.92
C GLU A 506 -30.32 56.97 26.66
N ASN A 507 -31.43 56.87 25.93
CA ASN A 507 -32.76 56.68 26.50
C ASN A 507 -33.07 55.22 26.84
N LEU A 508 -32.47 54.26 26.14
CA LEU A 508 -32.75 52.83 26.31
C LEU A 508 -31.66 52.07 27.09
N SER A 509 -30.42 52.53 27.07
CA SER A 509 -29.28 51.84 27.69
C SER A 509 -28.75 52.64 28.89
N PRO A 510 -28.44 52.01 30.04
CA PRO A 510 -28.43 50.56 30.30
C PRO A 510 -29.79 49.97 30.73
N THR A 511 -30.78 50.80 31.04
CA THR A 511 -32.00 50.41 31.79
C THR A 511 -32.89 49.39 31.09
N TYR A 512 -33.17 49.59 29.80
CA TYR A 512 -34.08 48.76 29.00
C TYR A 512 -33.32 47.81 28.07
N ILE A 513 -32.08 48.13 27.72
CA ILE A 513 -31.16 47.26 26.97
C ILE A 513 -29.72 47.43 27.44
N ARG A 514 -29.06 46.32 27.79
CA ARG A 514 -27.69 46.32 28.33
C ARG A 514 -26.64 46.87 27.36
N ALA A 515 -26.83 46.64 26.06
CA ALA A 515 -25.96 47.15 25.00
C ALA A 515 -26.82 47.44 23.76
N PHE A 516 -26.93 48.70 23.37
CA PHE A 516 -27.77 49.14 22.25
C PHE A 516 -27.09 48.85 20.89
N PRO A 517 -27.67 48.02 20.00
CA PRO A 517 -27.12 47.80 18.66
C PRO A 517 -27.26 49.06 17.79
N ARG A 518 -26.13 49.66 17.41
CA ARG A 518 -26.10 50.87 16.55
C ARG A 518 -26.08 50.56 15.05
N VAL A 519 -25.63 49.36 14.69
CA VAL A 519 -25.46 48.91 13.31
C VAL A 519 -26.05 47.51 13.14
N ASP A 520 -26.44 47.20 11.92
CA ASP A 520 -26.98 45.90 11.54
C ASP A 520 -25.89 44.84 11.26
N GLY A 521 -26.30 43.65 10.81
CA GLY A 521 -25.39 42.55 10.47
C GLY A 521 -24.44 42.83 9.31
N TRP A 522 -24.68 43.86 8.50
CA TRP A 522 -23.80 44.35 7.44
C TRP A 522 -22.92 45.52 7.87
N SER A 523 -23.05 45.96 9.13
CA SER A 523 -22.41 47.16 9.69
C SER A 523 -22.94 48.49 9.14
N ASN A 524 -24.14 48.47 8.54
CA ASN A 524 -24.86 49.69 8.17
C ASN A 524 -25.61 50.23 9.41
N PRO A 525 -25.68 51.56 9.62
CA PRO A 525 -26.38 52.13 10.76
C PRO A 525 -27.88 51.85 10.69
N PHE A 526 -28.49 51.51 11.82
CA PHE A 526 -29.95 51.46 11.91
C PHE A 526 -30.54 52.88 11.81
N VAL A 527 -31.60 53.00 11.02
CA VAL A 527 -32.42 54.22 10.95
C VAL A 527 -33.62 54.05 11.88
N PHE A 528 -33.82 55.02 12.75
CA PHE A 528 -34.89 55.04 13.75
C PHE A 528 -35.82 56.20 13.46
N SER A 529 -37.12 56.00 13.63
CA SER A 529 -38.12 57.04 13.37
C SER A 529 -39.33 56.92 14.26
N VAL A 530 -40.03 58.04 14.49
CA VAL A 530 -41.27 58.13 15.29
C VAL A 530 -42.31 59.01 14.59
N ASP A 531 -43.60 58.74 14.85
CA ASP A 531 -44.75 59.48 14.31
C ASP A 531 -44.87 60.91 14.85
N GLN A 532 -44.24 61.21 15.99
CA GLN A 532 -44.10 62.55 16.53
C GLN A 532 -42.65 62.80 16.93
N SER A 533 -42.08 63.90 16.45
CA SER A 533 -40.66 64.28 16.65
C SER A 533 -40.15 64.07 18.09
N PHE A 534 -38.85 63.75 18.24
CA PHE A 534 -38.24 63.66 19.58
C PHE A 534 -38.30 65.01 20.26
N GLY A 535 -39.03 65.05 21.37
CA GLY A 535 -39.38 66.24 22.11
C GLY A 535 -40.88 66.58 22.08
N THR A 536 -41.71 66.20 21.13
CA THR A 536 -43.06 66.84 21.09
C THR A 536 -43.89 66.64 22.37
N ALA A 537 -44.67 67.66 22.76
CA ALA A 537 -45.58 67.55 23.91
C ALA A 537 -46.65 66.46 23.67
N LYS A 538 -47.04 66.27 22.40
CA LYS A 538 -47.77 65.09 21.93
C LYS A 538 -46.88 63.85 22.07
N PRO A 539 -47.34 62.78 22.76
CA PRO A 539 -46.61 61.53 22.79
C PRO A 539 -46.57 60.93 21.38
N ALA A 540 -45.40 60.48 20.94
CA ALA A 540 -45.31 59.54 19.83
C ALA A 540 -45.96 58.23 20.24
N MET A 541 -46.86 57.73 19.40
CA MET A 541 -47.62 56.50 19.59
C MET A 541 -47.15 55.39 18.65
N ALA A 542 -46.28 55.70 17.69
CA ALA A 542 -45.68 54.74 16.77
C ALA A 542 -44.18 54.96 16.59
N TYR A 543 -43.45 53.85 16.40
CA TYR A 543 -42.01 53.84 16.14
C TYR A 543 -41.70 52.89 15.00
N ALA A 544 -40.63 53.17 14.26
CA ALA A 544 -40.06 52.24 13.30
C ALA A 544 -38.53 52.14 13.42
N VAL A 545 -38.03 50.93 13.18
CA VAL A 545 -36.62 50.58 13.02
C VAL A 545 -36.42 50.07 11.60
N ARG A 546 -35.43 50.62 10.88
CA ARG A 546 -35.06 50.24 9.52
C ARG A 546 -33.58 49.86 9.44
N SER A 547 -33.29 48.74 8.80
CA SER A 547 -31.98 48.43 8.22
C SER A 547 -32.08 48.62 6.71
N ASN A 548 -31.05 49.23 6.11
CA ASN A 548 -30.94 49.45 4.66
C ASN A 548 -30.37 48.22 3.92
N GLY A 549 -30.53 47.01 4.48
CA GLY A 549 -30.02 45.77 3.89
C GLY A 549 -28.50 45.76 3.69
N ARG A 550 -28.04 44.95 2.73
CA ARG A 550 -26.63 44.72 2.39
C ARG A 550 -25.97 45.91 1.70
N ASP A 551 -26.69 46.65 0.86
CA ASP A 551 -26.10 47.74 0.07
C ASP A 551 -25.97 49.06 0.85
N GLY A 552 -26.66 49.16 1.99
CA GLY A 552 -26.63 50.30 2.91
C GLY A 552 -27.42 51.51 2.43
N LYS A 553 -28.09 51.42 1.29
CA LYS A 553 -28.83 52.54 0.69
C LYS A 553 -30.30 52.45 1.08
N PRO A 554 -30.95 53.58 1.40
CA PRO A 554 -32.38 53.57 1.60
C PRO A 554 -33.07 53.28 0.25
N GLY A 555 -33.73 52.12 0.14
CA GLY A 555 -34.67 51.85 -0.94
C GLY A 555 -35.86 52.81 -0.91
N GLU A 556 -36.66 52.79 -1.98
CA GLU A 556 -37.91 53.57 -2.02
C GLU A 556 -38.84 53.12 -0.90
N ILE A 557 -39.10 54.03 0.05
CA ILE A 557 -40.16 53.84 1.04
C ILE A 557 -41.47 53.82 0.26
N MET A 558 -42.13 52.66 0.19
CA MET A 558 -43.36 52.50 -0.56
C MET A 558 -44.43 53.44 0.05
N ARG A 559 -44.73 54.53 -0.67
CA ARG A 559 -45.43 55.73 -0.20
C ARG A 559 -46.92 55.52 0.13
N SER A 560 -47.35 54.27 0.19
CA SER A 560 -48.73 53.82 0.36
C SER A 560 -48.79 52.41 0.96
N VAL A 561 -48.08 52.16 2.06
CA VAL A 561 -48.54 51.12 3.00
C VAL A 561 -49.86 51.62 3.55
N GLN A 562 -50.98 51.07 3.09
CA GLN A 562 -52.28 51.40 3.67
C GLN A 562 -52.30 50.90 5.11
N VAL A 563 -52.75 51.77 6.01
CA VAL A 563 -52.85 51.51 7.43
C VAL A 563 -54.33 51.31 7.74
N THR A 564 -54.67 50.20 8.38
CA THR A 564 -56.05 49.96 8.82
C THR A 564 -56.47 51.02 9.83
N LYS A 565 -57.78 51.12 10.11
CA LYS A 565 -58.31 52.10 11.10
C LYS A 565 -57.70 51.95 12.50
N ASP A 566 -57.07 50.81 12.79
CA ASP A 566 -56.47 50.46 14.08
C ASP A 566 -54.94 50.67 14.11
N GLY A 567 -54.36 51.36 13.12
CA GLY A 567 -52.93 51.71 13.09
C GLY A 567 -51.98 50.60 12.64
N GLN A 568 -52.51 49.49 12.11
CA GLN A 568 -51.72 48.33 11.65
C GLN A 568 -51.51 48.37 10.13
N PRO A 569 -50.32 48.00 9.61
CA PRO A 569 -50.06 47.95 8.17
C PRO A 569 -50.82 46.79 7.53
N GLU A 570 -51.58 47.07 6.47
CA GLU A 570 -52.59 46.16 5.90
C GLU A 570 -51.98 44.98 5.10
N THR A 571 -50.71 45.10 4.66
CA THR A 571 -49.93 44.02 4.06
C THR A 571 -48.45 44.11 4.47
N SER A 572 -47.84 42.96 4.80
CA SER A 572 -46.40 42.87 5.02
C SER A 572 -45.66 42.49 3.74
N ILE A 573 -44.55 43.18 3.47
CA ILE A 573 -43.78 43.08 2.23
C ILE A 573 -42.69 42.02 2.40
N LYS A 574 -42.78 40.96 1.59
CA LYS A 574 -41.81 39.87 1.52
C LYS A 574 -40.73 40.19 0.51
N THR A 575 -39.48 40.22 0.95
CA THR A 575 -38.31 40.56 0.12
C THR A 575 -37.48 39.33 -0.22
N ALA A 576 -36.80 39.35 -1.37
CA ALA A 576 -36.05 38.21 -1.94
C ALA A 576 -34.58 38.53 -2.30
N ASN A 577 -34.07 39.69 -1.91
CA ASN A 577 -32.69 40.14 -2.15
C ASN A 577 -32.12 40.70 -0.84
N PHE A 578 -30.85 40.42 -0.54
CA PHE A 578 -30.18 40.97 0.63
C PHE A 578 -30.05 42.51 0.62
N ASP A 579 -30.13 43.15 -0.54
CA ASP A 579 -30.09 44.61 -0.70
C ASP A 579 -31.43 45.30 -0.36
N CYS A 580 -32.51 44.54 -0.11
CA CYS A 580 -33.78 45.15 0.30
C CYS A 580 -33.75 45.62 1.76
N ASP A 581 -34.43 46.74 2.04
CA ASP A 581 -34.64 47.20 3.41
C ASP A 581 -35.36 46.15 4.28
N ILE A 582 -35.07 46.17 5.58
CA ILE A 582 -35.83 45.44 6.60
C ILE A 582 -36.45 46.49 7.51
N ILE A 583 -37.79 46.46 7.67
CA ILE A 583 -38.56 47.47 8.41
C ILE A 583 -39.40 46.78 9.48
N PHE A 584 -39.19 47.19 10.73
CA PHE A 584 -39.95 46.77 11.90
C PHE A 584 -40.68 47.99 12.48
N MET A 585 -41.97 47.88 12.74
CA MET A 585 -42.81 48.99 13.21
C MET A 585 -43.82 48.44 14.22
N ASN A 586 -44.01 49.11 15.36
CA ASN A 586 -45.06 48.80 16.35
C ASN A 586 -45.21 47.30 16.67
N GLY A 587 -44.10 46.61 16.96
CA GLY A 587 -44.08 45.19 17.33
C GLY A 587 -44.10 44.19 16.16
N VAL A 588 -44.24 44.63 14.90
CA VAL A 588 -44.34 43.75 13.72
C VAL A 588 -43.36 44.11 12.60
N PHE A 589 -42.95 43.09 11.82
CA PHE A 589 -42.17 43.30 10.60
C PHE A 589 -43.09 43.70 9.45
N VAL A 590 -42.93 44.93 8.97
CA VAL A 590 -43.68 45.48 7.83
C VAL A 590 -43.00 45.13 6.51
N GLN A 591 -41.67 45.06 6.49
CA GLN A 591 -40.88 44.58 5.37
C GLN A 591 -39.79 43.63 5.88
N TYR A 592 -39.77 42.39 5.37
CA TYR A 592 -38.87 41.36 5.86
C TYR A 592 -38.50 40.33 4.78
N PRO A 593 -37.38 39.60 4.94
CA PRO A 593 -36.96 38.57 3.99
C PRO A 593 -37.75 37.27 4.13
N GLU A 594 -38.24 36.73 3.02
CA GLU A 594 -38.88 35.42 2.96
C GLU A 594 -38.37 34.62 1.76
N GLY A 595 -38.27 33.29 1.90
CA GLY A 595 -37.80 32.41 0.82
C GLY A 595 -36.30 32.55 0.49
N VAL A 596 -35.94 32.20 -0.75
CA VAL A 596 -34.54 32.16 -1.22
C VAL A 596 -34.06 33.56 -1.58
N GLN A 597 -33.29 34.14 -0.66
CA GLN A 597 -32.59 35.41 -0.87
C GLN A 597 -31.43 35.26 -1.87
N GLN A 598 -31.26 36.27 -2.74
CA GLN A 598 -30.16 36.44 -3.71
C GLN A 598 -29.25 37.61 -3.31
#